data_AF-W2TDU4-F1
#
_entry.id   AF-W2TDU4-F1
#
_cell.length_a   1.000
_cell.length_b   1.000
_cell.length_c   1.000
_cell.angle_alpha   90.00
_cell.angle_beta   90.00
_cell.angle_gamma   90.00
#
_symmetry.space_group_name_H-M   'P 1'
#
loop_
_entity.id
_entity.type
_entity.pdbx_description
1 polymer ?
#
loop_
_entity_poly.entity_id
_entity_poly.type
_entity_poly.pdbx_seq_one_letter_code
_entity_poly.pdbx_strand_id
1 'polypeptide(L)'
;MWQVAFRYSVFILPLVSSTTEWWGDLRAHLNPSRTPAFYDVTYDEADCPLGLRSDAIPEYVYFGTMMATMSVNEHDECLQKCAEKPRCKAVNYFHPFAYQKKAFCELLSETQRDNPRLLRPFRLATYFERIRCREDIDDVIDIIQKPAPPREKKLEMNNLMKKLTTKVNEFNSGFRAAR
;
A
#
# COMPACT_ATOMS: atom_id res chain seq x y z
N MET A 1 -17.11 -42.30 56.14
CA MET A 1 -17.26 -40.90 55.72
C MET A 1 -16.62 -40.76 54.33
N TRP A 2 -17.42 -40.67 53.27
CA TRP A 2 -16.93 -40.48 51.89
C TRP A 2 -17.06 -39.01 51.51
N GLN A 3 -15.95 -38.36 51.14
CA GLN A 3 -15.98 -36.99 50.63
C GLN A 3 -16.26 -37.01 49.13
N VAL A 4 -17.36 -36.37 48.73
CA VAL A 4 -17.73 -36.14 47.34
C VAL A 4 -16.96 -34.91 46.84
N ALA A 5 -15.93 -35.14 46.03
CA ALA A 5 -15.20 -34.06 45.37
C ALA A 5 -16.02 -33.56 44.16
N PHE A 6 -16.69 -32.41 44.32
CA PHE A 6 -17.27 -31.67 43.20
C PHE A 6 -16.15 -31.10 42.33
N ARG A 7 -15.84 -31.77 41.21
CA ARG A 7 -15.00 -31.18 40.16
C ARG A 7 -15.84 -30.18 39.36
N TYR A 8 -15.60 -28.90 39.58
CA TYR A 8 -16.10 -27.83 38.72
C TYR A 8 -15.49 -28.00 37.33
N SER A 9 -16.30 -28.47 36.38
CA SER A 9 -15.95 -28.46 34.96
C SER A 9 -16.21 -27.05 34.43
N VAL A 10 -15.15 -26.27 34.28
CA VAL A 10 -15.19 -24.98 33.61
C VAL A 10 -15.41 -25.22 32.12
N PHE A 11 -16.64 -25.05 31.66
CA PHE A 11 -16.96 -25.02 30.23
C PHE A 11 -16.45 -23.70 29.65
N ILE A 12 -15.28 -23.75 29.02
CA ILE A 12 -14.78 -22.65 28.19
C ILE A 12 -15.55 -22.73 26.87
N LEU A 13 -16.59 -21.91 26.72
CA LEU A 13 -17.26 -21.71 25.44
C LEU A 13 -16.36 -20.82 24.56
N PRO A 14 -15.91 -21.29 23.39
CA PRO A 14 -15.20 -20.41 22.46
C PRO A 14 -16.19 -19.35 21.95
N LEU A 15 -15.89 -18.09 22.25
CA LEU A 15 -16.52 -16.94 21.60
C LEU A 15 -16.09 -16.94 20.14
N VAL A 16 -16.84 -17.62 19.29
CA VAL A 16 -16.67 -17.55 17.84
C VAL A 16 -17.24 -16.20 17.39
N SER A 17 -16.35 -15.22 17.21
CA SER A 17 -16.71 -13.96 16.55
C SER A 17 -16.86 -14.24 15.05
N SER A 18 -18.07 -14.56 14.60
CA SER A 18 -18.36 -14.72 13.18
C SER A 18 -18.57 -13.33 12.56
N THR A 19 -17.55 -12.83 11.88
CA THR A 19 -17.76 -11.78 10.88
C THR A 19 -18.36 -12.48 9.67
N THR A 20 -19.65 -12.28 9.43
CA THR A 20 -20.34 -12.81 8.25
C THR A 20 -20.00 -11.93 7.05
N GLU A 21 -18.73 -11.91 6.65
CA GLU A 21 -18.32 -11.36 5.36
C GLU A 21 -18.65 -12.41 4.30
N TRP A 22 -19.93 -12.47 3.92
CA TRP A 22 -20.39 -13.30 2.82
C TRP A 22 -19.91 -12.69 1.50
N TRP A 23 -19.31 -13.53 0.66
CA TRP A 23 -18.99 -13.24 -0.72
C TRP A 23 -20.23 -12.62 -1.41
N GLY A 24 -20.09 -11.39 -1.90
CA GLY A 24 -21.18 -10.70 -2.59
C GLY A 24 -22.10 -9.83 -1.73
N ASP A 25 -21.91 -9.71 -0.40
CA ASP A 25 -22.71 -8.78 0.42
C ASP A 25 -22.51 -7.33 -0.05
N LEU A 26 -23.59 -6.72 -0.56
CA LEU A 26 -23.61 -5.33 -1.03
C LEU A 26 -23.17 -4.35 0.05
N ARG A 27 -23.23 -4.73 1.34
CA ARG A 27 -22.80 -3.91 2.48
C ARG A 27 -21.28 -3.92 2.72
N ALA A 28 -20.51 -4.75 2.02
CA ALA A 28 -19.06 -4.80 2.18
C ALA A 28 -18.37 -3.43 1.95
N HIS A 29 -18.98 -2.52 1.18
CA HIS A 29 -18.50 -1.14 1.03
C HIS A 29 -18.51 -0.29 2.29
N LEU A 30 -19.23 -0.70 3.35
CA LEU A 30 -19.31 0.03 4.62
C LEU A 30 -18.14 -0.29 5.55
N ASN A 31 -17.28 -1.25 5.18
CA ASN A 31 -16.08 -1.61 5.92
C ASN A 31 -14.86 -1.34 5.02
N PRO A 32 -14.27 -0.12 5.06
CA PRO A 32 -13.13 0.23 4.22
C PRO A 32 -11.89 -0.62 4.56
N SER A 33 -10.90 -0.62 3.68
CA SER A 33 -9.66 -1.39 3.88
C SER A 33 -9.00 -1.04 5.21
N ARG A 34 -8.81 -2.06 6.05
CA ARG A 34 -8.07 -1.94 7.32
C ARG A 34 -6.58 -1.71 7.08
N THR A 35 -6.09 -2.16 5.93
CA THR A 35 -4.73 -1.99 5.46
C THR A 35 -4.67 -0.80 4.48
N PRO A 36 -3.74 0.14 4.69
CA PRO A 36 -3.48 1.16 3.68
C PRO A 36 -2.86 0.52 2.43
N ALA A 37 -3.10 1.11 1.26
CA ALA A 37 -2.40 0.71 0.04
C ALA A 37 -0.88 0.85 0.25
N PHE A 38 -0.12 -0.15 -0.20
CA PHE A 38 1.34 -0.08 -0.21
C PHE A 38 1.84 0.04 -1.64
N TYR A 39 2.99 0.68 -1.81
CA TYR A 39 3.63 0.80 -3.12
C TYR A 39 4.32 -0.51 -3.46
N ASP A 40 3.95 -1.09 -4.58
CA ASP A 40 4.59 -2.25 -5.16
C ASP A 40 5.40 -1.84 -6.39
N VAL A 41 6.66 -2.24 -6.42
CA VAL A 41 7.60 -1.90 -7.49
C VAL A 41 8.18 -3.20 -8.03
N THR A 42 7.79 -3.53 -9.25
CA THR A 42 8.29 -4.71 -9.95
C THR A 42 9.32 -4.27 -10.98
N TYR A 43 10.45 -4.97 -11.04
CA TYR A 43 11.50 -4.69 -12.01
C TYR A 43 11.42 -5.75 -13.09
N ASP A 44 11.08 -5.33 -14.30
CA ASP A 44 11.12 -6.20 -15.48
C ASP A 44 11.94 -5.51 -16.57
N GLU A 45 12.79 -6.29 -17.26
CA GLU A 45 13.74 -5.81 -18.27
C GLU A 45 13.07 -5.51 -19.62
N ALA A 46 11.77 -5.80 -19.78
CA ALA A 46 11.07 -5.70 -21.05
C ALA A 46 10.74 -4.25 -21.48
N ASP A 47 9.83 -3.57 -20.76
CA ASP A 47 9.21 -2.32 -21.24
C ASP A 47 9.39 -1.10 -20.32
N CYS A 48 9.66 -1.30 -19.02
CA CYS A 48 9.87 -0.21 -18.06
C CYS A 48 11.30 -0.27 -17.47
N PRO A 49 12.29 0.47 -18.03
CA PRO A 49 13.70 0.35 -17.61
C PRO A 49 13.97 0.77 -16.16
N LEU A 50 13.08 1.57 -15.56
CA LEU A 50 13.17 2.08 -14.19
C LEU A 50 12.26 1.32 -13.20
N GLY A 51 11.61 0.25 -13.67
CA GLY A 51 10.62 -0.53 -12.93
C GLY A 51 9.18 -0.03 -13.12
N LEU A 52 8.24 -0.94 -12.96
CA LEU A 52 6.81 -0.71 -13.01
C LEU A 52 6.31 -0.44 -11.58
N ARG A 53 5.69 0.72 -11.37
CA ARG A 53 5.13 1.12 -10.08
C ARG A 53 3.64 0.87 -10.08
N SER A 54 3.12 0.33 -8.98
CA SER A 54 1.69 0.19 -8.73
C SER A 54 1.37 0.38 -7.24
N ASP A 55 0.13 0.73 -6.94
CA ASP A 55 -0.39 0.78 -5.57
C ASP A 55 -1.19 -0.50 -5.33
N ALA A 56 -0.73 -1.34 -4.40
CA ALA A 56 -1.33 -2.62 -4.08
C ALA A 56 -2.18 -2.54 -2.80
N ILE A 57 -3.40 -3.08 -2.86
CA ILE A 57 -4.31 -3.27 -1.74
C ILE A 57 -4.56 -4.77 -1.57
N PRO A 58 -3.88 -5.42 -0.60
CA PRO A 58 -4.01 -6.85 -0.39
C PRO A 58 -5.38 -7.17 0.24
N GLU A 59 -5.88 -8.37 -0.05
CA GLU A 59 -7.18 -8.87 0.40
C GLU A 59 -8.39 -8.03 -0.08
N TYR A 60 -8.28 -7.37 -1.23
CA TYR A 60 -9.38 -6.62 -1.85
C TYR A 60 -9.52 -6.93 -3.34
N VAL A 61 -10.75 -6.81 -3.83
CA VAL A 61 -11.14 -6.95 -5.24
C VAL A 61 -12.09 -5.82 -5.62
N TYR A 62 -11.93 -5.29 -6.82
CA TYR A 62 -12.83 -4.30 -7.38
C TYR A 62 -13.81 -4.93 -8.39
N PHE A 63 -15.09 -4.92 -8.05
CA PHE A 63 -16.16 -5.50 -8.88
C PHE A 63 -16.76 -4.47 -9.86
N GLY A 64 -15.96 -3.97 -10.80
CA GLY A 64 -16.41 -3.01 -11.81
C GLY A 64 -16.25 -3.50 -13.25
N THR A 65 -16.20 -2.56 -14.19
CA THR A 65 -16.16 -2.90 -15.63
C THR A 65 -14.81 -3.52 -16.05
N MET A 66 -14.84 -4.84 -16.20
CA MET A 66 -13.74 -5.67 -16.69
C MET A 66 -13.51 -5.49 -18.19
N MET A 67 -12.24 -5.36 -18.57
CA MET A 67 -11.80 -5.24 -19.96
C MET A 67 -11.33 -6.58 -20.54
N ALA A 68 -10.54 -7.31 -19.76
CA ALA A 68 -9.92 -8.55 -20.20
C ALA A 68 -9.53 -9.39 -18.99
N THR A 69 -9.37 -10.68 -19.25
CA THR A 69 -8.99 -11.66 -18.25
C THR A 69 -7.91 -12.58 -18.78
N MET A 70 -7.00 -12.98 -17.91
CA MET A 70 -5.91 -13.87 -18.29
C MET A 70 -5.41 -14.70 -17.12
N SER A 71 -4.94 -15.91 -17.43
CA SER A 71 -4.25 -16.77 -16.47
C SER A 71 -2.75 -16.50 -16.53
N VAL A 72 -2.15 -16.23 -15.38
CA VAL A 72 -0.74 -15.85 -15.25
C VAL A 72 -0.06 -16.72 -14.20
N ASN A 73 1.27 -16.71 -14.17
CA ASN A 73 2.00 -17.35 -13.06
C ASN A 73 2.22 -16.35 -11.94
N GLU A 74 2.56 -15.11 -12.28
CA GLU A 74 2.88 -14.03 -11.35
C GLU A 74 2.07 -12.76 -11.66
N HIS A 75 1.89 -11.91 -10.66
CA HIS A 75 1.15 -10.65 -10.78
C HIS A 75 1.78 -9.65 -11.74
N ASP A 76 3.11 -9.65 -11.89
CA ASP A 76 3.90 -8.77 -12.76
C ASP A 76 3.41 -8.84 -14.21
N GLU A 77 3.10 -10.05 -14.72
CA GLU A 77 2.56 -10.27 -16.06
C GLU A 77 1.25 -9.48 -16.27
N CYS A 78 0.41 -9.37 -15.24
CA CYS A 78 -0.84 -8.62 -15.32
C CYS A 78 -0.61 -7.11 -15.32
N LEU A 79 0.34 -6.65 -14.51
CA LEU A 79 0.68 -5.24 -14.43
C LEU A 79 1.29 -4.76 -15.77
N GLN A 80 2.16 -5.56 -16.38
CA GLN A 80 2.72 -5.27 -17.70
C GLN A 80 1.63 -5.20 -18.77
N LYS A 81 0.74 -6.20 -18.81
CA LYS A 81 -0.39 -6.22 -19.77
C LYS A 81 -1.37 -5.08 -19.57
N CYS A 82 -1.50 -4.57 -18.35
CA CYS A 82 -2.24 -3.35 -18.07
C CYS A 82 -1.50 -2.12 -18.60
N ALA A 83 -0.19 -2.02 -18.36
CA ALA A 83 0.64 -0.90 -18.82
C ALA A 83 0.65 -0.76 -20.36
N GLU A 84 0.63 -1.87 -21.10
CA GLU A 84 0.50 -1.88 -22.56
C GLU A 84 -0.83 -1.28 -23.07
N LYS A 85 -1.87 -1.21 -22.23
CA LYS A 85 -3.23 -0.82 -22.61
C LYS A 85 -3.59 0.54 -22.00
N PRO A 86 -3.75 1.62 -22.79
CA PRO A 86 -4.02 2.96 -22.25
C PRO A 86 -5.38 3.10 -21.55
N ARG A 87 -6.28 2.13 -21.75
CA ARG A 87 -7.61 2.09 -21.11
C ARG A 87 -7.62 1.30 -19.80
N CYS A 88 -6.57 0.55 -19.50
CA CYS A 88 -6.46 -0.20 -18.25
C CYS A 88 -6.06 0.76 -17.13
N LYS A 89 -6.85 0.80 -16.06
CA LYS A 89 -6.59 1.69 -14.91
C LYS A 89 -6.24 0.94 -13.63
N ALA A 90 -6.69 -0.31 -13.52
CA ALA A 90 -6.50 -1.15 -12.35
C ALA A 90 -6.52 -2.64 -12.71
N VAL A 91 -6.06 -3.48 -11.80
CA VAL A 91 -5.99 -4.94 -11.97
C VAL A 91 -6.48 -5.63 -10.70
N ASN A 92 -7.36 -6.63 -10.84
CA ASN A 92 -7.58 -7.62 -9.79
C ASN A 92 -6.68 -8.81 -10.06
N TYR A 93 -5.84 -9.19 -9.09
CA TYR A 93 -5.04 -10.40 -9.15
C TYR A 93 -5.56 -11.42 -8.14
N PHE A 94 -5.99 -12.58 -8.61
CA PHE A 94 -6.47 -13.69 -7.79
C PHE A 94 -5.35 -14.70 -7.62
N HIS A 95 -4.98 -14.93 -6.37
CA HIS A 95 -3.95 -15.89 -6.01
C HIS A 95 -4.38 -17.32 -6.37
N PRO A 96 -3.43 -18.19 -6.76
CA PRO A 96 -3.75 -19.56 -7.11
C PRO A 96 -4.39 -20.27 -5.92
N PHE A 97 -5.52 -20.92 -6.16
CA PHE A 97 -6.16 -21.78 -5.15
C PHE A 97 -5.39 -23.10 -5.03
N ALA A 98 -5.55 -23.82 -3.92
CA ALA A 98 -4.84 -25.08 -3.65
C ALA A 98 -4.91 -26.13 -4.80
N TYR A 99 -5.94 -26.07 -5.64
CA TYR A 99 -6.13 -26.97 -6.79
C TYR A 99 -5.82 -26.33 -8.16
N GLN A 100 -5.63 -25.01 -8.22
CA GLN A 100 -5.31 -24.28 -9.44
C GLN A 100 -3.85 -23.85 -9.39
N LYS A 101 -3.03 -24.38 -10.30
CA LYS A 101 -1.59 -24.07 -10.35
C LYS A 101 -1.28 -22.64 -10.82
N LYS A 102 -2.22 -22.00 -11.52
CA LYS A 102 -2.05 -20.67 -12.09
C LYS A 102 -2.91 -19.67 -11.36
N ALA A 103 -2.37 -18.47 -11.21
CA ALA A 103 -3.12 -17.30 -10.81
C ALA A 103 -3.97 -16.79 -11.98
N PHE A 104 -4.90 -15.90 -11.69
CA PHE A 104 -5.75 -15.28 -12.69
C PHE A 104 -5.86 -13.79 -12.41
N CYS A 105 -5.92 -12.98 -13.45
CA CYS A 105 -6.12 -11.56 -13.29
C CYS A 105 -7.16 -10.99 -14.25
N GLU A 106 -7.76 -9.90 -13.77
CA GLU A 106 -8.77 -9.13 -14.45
C GLU A 106 -8.26 -7.70 -14.64
N LEU A 107 -8.17 -7.26 -15.88
CA LEU A 107 -7.85 -5.88 -16.22
C LEU A 107 -9.12 -5.04 -16.16
N LEU A 108 -9.06 -3.90 -15.49
CA LEU A 108 -10.22 -3.03 -15.22
C LEU A 108 -10.07 -1.68 -15.91
N SER A 109 -11.20 -1.15 -16.38
CA SER A 109 -11.28 0.20 -16.97
C SER A 109 -11.65 1.29 -15.95
N GLU A 110 -11.92 0.87 -14.72
CA GLU A 110 -12.43 1.67 -13.61
C GLU A 110 -11.59 1.41 -12.35
N THR A 111 -11.65 2.36 -11.42
CA THR A 111 -10.87 2.35 -10.17
C THR A 111 -11.78 2.53 -8.96
N GLN A 112 -11.24 2.25 -7.76
CA GLN A 112 -11.92 2.57 -6.50
C GLN A 112 -12.28 4.06 -6.35
N ARG A 113 -11.61 4.96 -7.08
CA ARG A 113 -11.93 6.39 -7.08
C ARG A 113 -13.20 6.70 -7.86
N ASP A 114 -13.47 5.93 -8.91
CA ASP A 114 -14.68 6.08 -9.73
C ASP A 114 -15.91 5.61 -8.94
N ASN A 115 -15.79 4.49 -8.22
CA ASN A 115 -16.84 4.01 -7.34
C ASN A 115 -16.27 3.17 -6.18
N PRO A 116 -16.05 3.76 -4.99
CA PRO A 116 -15.43 3.04 -3.87
C PRO A 116 -16.31 1.91 -3.34
N ARG A 117 -17.61 1.89 -3.68
CA ARG A 117 -18.53 0.83 -3.22
C ARG A 117 -18.31 -0.53 -3.87
N LEU A 118 -17.57 -0.55 -4.98
CA LEU A 118 -17.27 -1.76 -5.71
C LEU A 118 -16.00 -2.45 -5.22
N LEU A 119 -15.18 -1.76 -4.42
CA LEU A 119 -14.03 -2.37 -3.76
C LEU A 119 -14.50 -3.14 -2.53
N ARG A 120 -14.18 -4.43 -2.45
CA ARG A 120 -14.64 -5.32 -1.38
C ARG A 120 -13.54 -6.25 -0.90
N PRO A 121 -13.57 -6.68 0.38
CA PRO A 121 -12.62 -7.65 0.91
C PRO A 121 -12.71 -8.99 0.16
N PHE A 122 -11.56 -9.57 -0.17
CA PHE A 122 -11.42 -10.88 -0.80
C PHE A 122 -10.04 -11.47 -0.44
N ARG A 123 -9.99 -12.44 0.49
CA ARG A 123 -8.73 -12.94 1.10
C ARG A 123 -7.68 -13.49 0.14
N LEU A 124 -8.08 -13.96 -1.04
CA LEU A 124 -7.17 -14.57 -2.02
C LEU A 124 -7.00 -13.69 -3.26
N ALA A 125 -7.00 -12.38 -3.06
CA ALA A 125 -6.81 -11.44 -4.14
C ALA A 125 -6.08 -10.18 -3.69
N THR A 126 -5.46 -9.52 -4.65
CA THR A 126 -4.80 -8.23 -4.48
C THR A 126 -5.30 -7.30 -5.57
N TYR A 127 -5.73 -6.11 -5.17
CA TYR A 127 -6.15 -5.06 -6.07
C TYR A 127 -4.98 -4.12 -6.33
N PHE A 128 -4.67 -3.84 -7.59
CA PHE A 128 -3.62 -2.93 -8.00
C PHE A 128 -4.22 -1.71 -8.72
N GLU A 129 -3.78 -0.50 -8.37
CA GLU A 129 -4.10 0.74 -9.08
C GLU A 129 -2.85 1.56 -9.43
N ARG A 130 -3.03 2.67 -10.16
CA ARG A 130 -1.94 3.60 -10.55
C ARG A 130 -0.74 2.92 -11.20
N ILE A 131 -1.01 1.94 -12.04
CA ILE A 131 0.01 1.18 -12.74
C ILE A 131 0.67 2.10 -13.78
N ARG A 132 1.96 2.40 -13.59
CA ARG A 132 2.74 3.26 -14.48
C ARG A 132 4.20 2.85 -14.47
N CYS A 133 4.88 2.94 -15.61
CA CYS A 133 6.34 2.90 -15.60
C CYS A 133 6.85 4.07 -14.77
N ARG A 134 7.90 3.84 -13.96
CA ARG A 134 8.57 4.92 -13.26
C ARG A 134 9.26 5.82 -14.28
N GLU A 135 9.06 7.12 -14.15
CA GLU A 135 9.80 8.13 -14.89
C GLU A 135 10.87 8.73 -13.95
N ASP A 136 11.99 9.24 -14.50
CA ASP A 136 13.13 9.77 -13.73
C ASP A 136 12.79 10.88 -12.71
N ILE A 137 11.56 11.41 -12.73
CA ILE A 137 11.10 12.58 -11.98
C ILE A 137 10.38 12.19 -10.67
N ASP A 138 9.83 10.99 -10.55
CA ASP A 138 8.98 10.59 -9.41
C ASP A 138 9.77 10.50 -8.08
N ASP A 139 11.09 10.32 -8.13
CA ASP A 139 11.99 10.22 -6.96
C ASP A 139 12.03 11.51 -6.13
N VAL A 140 11.70 12.65 -6.75
CA VAL A 140 11.67 13.95 -6.09
C VAL A 140 10.37 14.14 -5.30
N ILE A 141 9.27 13.53 -5.74
CA ILE A 141 7.93 13.75 -5.18
C ILE A 141 7.71 12.93 -3.90
N ASP A 142 8.22 11.70 -3.84
CA ASP A 142 8.09 10.84 -2.64
C ASP A 142 8.94 11.34 -1.45
N ILE A 143 9.96 12.18 -1.69
CA ILE A 143 10.70 12.88 -0.62
C ILE A 143 9.86 14.00 0.01
N ILE A 144 8.96 14.62 -0.74
CA ILE A 144 8.13 15.75 -0.28
C ILE A 144 6.97 15.28 0.60
N GLN A 145 6.48 14.04 0.44
CA GLN A 145 5.42 13.46 1.29
C GLN A 145 5.92 12.86 2.60
N LYS A 146 7.24 12.79 2.83
CA LYS A 146 7.77 12.40 4.15
C LYS A 146 7.32 13.46 5.17
N PRO A 147 6.57 13.11 6.22
CA PRO A 147 6.09 14.09 7.19
C PRO A 147 7.30 14.84 7.76
N ALA A 148 7.15 16.16 7.85
CA ALA A 148 8.18 17.08 8.30
C ALA A 148 8.92 16.52 9.53
N PRO A 149 10.26 16.67 9.61
CA PRO A 149 11.01 16.19 10.76
C PRO A 149 10.42 16.78 12.05
N PRO A 150 10.39 16.01 13.15
CA PRO A 150 9.80 16.42 14.42
C PRO A 150 10.37 17.79 14.83
N ARG A 151 9.49 18.67 15.33
CA ARG A 151 9.77 20.09 15.65
C ARG A 151 11.08 20.31 16.43
N GLU A 152 11.55 19.32 17.17
CA GLU A 152 12.84 19.32 17.88
C GLU A 152 14.04 19.52 16.95
N LYS A 153 14.12 18.83 15.81
CA LYS A 153 15.25 18.96 14.88
C LYS A 153 15.34 20.32 14.20
N LYS A 154 14.18 20.99 13.98
CA LYS A 154 14.14 22.33 13.40
C LYS A 154 14.64 23.40 14.40
N LEU A 155 14.37 23.20 15.70
CA LEU A 155 14.87 24.08 16.75
C LEU A 155 16.38 23.93 16.93
N GLU A 156 16.89 22.69 16.92
CA GLU A 156 18.34 22.43 17.00
C GLU A 156 19.11 23.01 15.81
N MET A 157 18.61 22.83 14.59
CA MET A 157 19.26 23.39 13.39
C MET A 157 19.26 24.92 13.38
N ASN A 158 18.18 25.56 13.85
CA ASN A 158 18.12 27.01 14.00
C ASN A 158 19.10 27.53 15.06
N ASN A 159 19.26 26.80 16.17
CA ASN A 159 20.21 27.16 17.23
C ASN A 159 21.67 26.97 16.77
N LEU A 160 21.93 25.94 15.96
CA LEU A 160 23.25 25.68 15.39
C LEU A 160 23.63 26.73 14.34
N MET A 161 22.70 27.12 13.48
CA MET A 161 22.89 28.23 12.54
C MET A 161 23.15 29.55 13.26
N LYS A 162 22.39 29.88 14.31
CA LYS A 162 22.66 31.08 15.12
C LYS A 162 24.06 31.07 15.73
N LYS A 163 24.52 29.92 16.27
CA LYS A 163 25.89 29.77 16.82
C LYS A 163 26.98 29.93 15.76
N LEU A 164 26.73 29.46 14.53
CA LEU A 164 27.67 29.66 13.43
C LEU A 164 27.72 31.13 13.00
N THR A 165 26.56 31.80 12.88
CA THR A 165 26.50 33.22 12.53
C THR A 165 27.21 34.09 13.56
N THR A 166 27.06 33.81 14.86
CA THR A 166 27.76 34.56 15.91
C THR A 166 29.27 34.36 15.86
N LYS A 167 29.75 33.12 15.63
CA LYS A 167 31.19 32.86 15.48
C LYS A 167 31.80 33.51 14.25
N VAL A 168 31.08 33.55 13.13
CA VAL A 168 31.53 34.23 11.91
C VAL A 168 31.63 35.75 12.12
N ASN A 169 30.66 36.34 12.84
CA ASN A 169 30.70 37.77 13.16
C ASN A 169 31.86 38.11 14.10
N GLU A 170 32.14 37.26 15.09
CA GLU A 170 33.27 37.43 16.01
C GLU A 170 34.62 37.34 15.27
N PHE A 171 34.77 36.34 14.38
CA PHE A 171 35.95 36.22 13.52
C PHE A 171 36.14 37.47 12.65
N ASN A 172 35.09 37.93 11.96
CA ASN A 172 35.15 39.12 11.11
C ASN A 172 35.42 40.42 11.89
N SER A 173 35.00 40.51 13.15
CA SER A 173 35.29 41.66 14.01
C SER A 173 36.77 41.76 14.40
N GLY A 174 37.45 40.61 14.54
CA GLY A 174 38.89 40.55 14.83
C GLY A 174 39.77 41.07 13.68
N PHE A 175 39.36 40.87 12.42
CA PHE A 175 40.10 41.37 11.26
C PHE A 175 39.88 42.86 10.99
N ARG A 176 38.83 43.48 11.54
CA ARG A 176 38.58 44.92 11.39
C ARG A 176 39.25 45.79 12.46
N ALA A 177 39.71 45.20 13.57
CA ALA A 177 40.41 45.91 14.64
C ALA A 177 41.95 45.97 14.45
N ALA A 178 42.50 45.28 13.45
CA ALA A 178 43.92 45.20 13.16
C ALA A 178 44.31 45.97 11.87
N ARG A 179 43.69 47.13 11.63
CA ARG A 179 44.10 48.10 10.60
C ARG A 179 44.24 49.48 11.20
#